data_AF-A0A2N0XH49-F1
#
_entry.id   AF-A0A2N0XH49-F1
#
_cell.length_a   1.000
_cell.length_b   1.000
_cell.length_c   1.000
_cell.angle_alpha   90.00
_cell.angle_beta   90.00
_cell.angle_gamma   90.00
#
_symmetry.space_group_name_H-M   'P 1'
#
loop_
_entity.id
_entity.type
_entity.pdbx_description
1 polymer ?
#
loop_
_entity_poly.entity_id
_entity_poly.type
_entity_poly.pdbx_seq_one_letter_code
_entity_poly.pdbx_strand_id
1 'polypeptide(L)'
;VLSPNLLKKYIRELDKKMLKHNFKLEIVWIDESHDMYYTGLKGRVSVSESGPIQLIIRKKCSKMAWFHENVHIDDLLKLGRKNYRKMVAEKPWDLEWNVWEEIYKTKNKYREKEVISAYKYVKKFFEQNNQPFLENPEMEKLILKHAD
;
A
#
# COMPACT_ATOMS: atom_id res chain seq x y z
N VAL A 1 -13.45 7.70 -0.96
CA VAL A 1 -13.36 6.83 0.25
C VAL A 1 -14.23 5.60 0.01
N LEU A 2 -13.82 4.42 0.47
CA LEU A 2 -14.63 3.20 0.38
C LEU A 2 -15.85 3.31 1.29
N SER A 3 -17.01 2.84 0.84
CA SER A 3 -18.16 2.71 1.74
C SER A 3 -17.90 1.61 2.77
N PRO A 4 -18.49 1.68 3.99
CA PRO A 4 -18.28 0.67 5.01
C PRO A 4 -18.63 -0.76 4.55
N ASN A 5 -19.70 -0.91 3.77
CA ASN A 5 -20.12 -2.21 3.23
C ASN A 5 -19.13 -2.76 2.21
N LEU A 6 -18.58 -1.89 1.35
CA LEU A 6 -17.58 -2.29 0.37
C LEU A 6 -16.26 -2.67 1.04
N LEU A 7 -15.83 -1.90 2.06
CA LEU A 7 -14.63 -2.22 2.83
C LEU A 7 -14.78 -3.56 3.56
N LYS A 8 -15.93 -3.82 4.20
CA LYS A 8 -16.24 -5.12 4.81
C LYS A 8 -16.18 -6.27 3.80
N LYS A 9 -16.70 -6.06 2.59
CA LYS A 9 -16.64 -7.06 1.51
C LYS A 9 -15.18 -7.35 1.13
N TYR A 10 -14.38 -6.32 0.89
CA TYR A 10 -12.98 -6.50 0.50
C TYR A 10 -12.13 -7.16 1.59
N ILE A 11 -12.35 -6.82 2.86
CA ILE A 11 -11.69 -7.49 3.99
C ILE A 11 -12.01 -8.99 3.99
N ARG A 12 -13.28 -9.38 3.78
CA ARG A 12 -13.67 -10.80 3.72
C ARG A 12 -13.04 -11.53 2.53
N GLU A 13 -12.92 -10.87 1.39
CA GLU A 13 -12.27 -11.43 0.20
C GLU A 13 -10.76 -11.61 0.44
N LEU A 14 -10.12 -10.63 1.07
CA LEU A 14 -8.71 -10.70 1.44
C LEU A 14 -8.44 -11.79 2.48
N ASP A 15 -9.27 -11.91 3.52
CA ASP A 15 -9.16 -12.96 4.53
C ASP A 15 -9.22 -14.36 3.89
N LYS A 16 -10.19 -14.60 3.00
CA LYS A 16 -10.26 -15.84 2.22
C LYS A 16 -9.02 -16.08 1.36
N LYS A 17 -8.47 -15.03 0.74
CA LYS A 17 -7.24 -15.11 -0.05
C LYS A 17 -6.06 -15.52 0.83
N MET A 18 -5.89 -14.89 1.99
CA MET A 18 -4.82 -15.20 2.94
C MET A 18 -4.90 -16.63 3.48
N LEU A 19 -6.10 -17.09 3.82
CA LEU A 19 -6.32 -18.44 4.32
C LEU A 19 -5.94 -19.52 3.30
N LYS A 20 -6.18 -19.29 1.99
CA LYS A 20 -5.74 -20.21 0.93
C LYS A 20 -4.21 -20.41 0.88
N HIS A 21 -3.46 -19.44 1.42
CA HIS A 21 -2.00 -19.49 1.52
C HIS A 21 -1.52 -19.80 2.94
N ASN A 22 -2.39 -20.35 3.80
CA ASN A 22 -2.11 -20.68 5.21
C ASN A 22 -1.69 -19.48 6.06
N PHE A 23 -2.11 -18.26 5.70
CA PHE A 23 -1.94 -17.07 6.53
C PHE A 23 -3.26 -16.68 7.20
N LYS A 24 -3.20 -16.34 8.49
CA LYS A 24 -4.29 -15.67 9.20
C LYS A 24 -4.16 -14.16 9.00
N LEU A 25 -5.26 -13.47 8.73
CA LEU A 25 -5.31 -12.01 8.64
C LEU A 25 -5.91 -11.43 9.93
N GLU A 26 -5.28 -10.38 10.45
CA GLU A 26 -5.82 -9.56 11.53
C GLU A 26 -6.00 -8.13 11.02
N ILE A 27 -7.18 -7.54 11.22
CA ILE A 27 -7.44 -6.15 10.88
C ILE A 27 -7.25 -5.29 12.13
N VAL A 28 -6.29 -4.36 12.06
CA VAL A 28 -6.05 -3.38 13.12
C VAL A 28 -6.55 -2.02 12.64
N TRP A 29 -7.51 -1.44 13.35
CA TRP A 29 -8.09 -0.17 12.94
C TRP A 29 -7.29 1.01 13.49
N ILE A 30 -6.88 1.91 12.60
CA ILE A 30 -6.35 3.21 13.01
C ILE A 30 -7.54 4.13 13.31
N ASP A 31 -7.85 4.29 14.59
CA ASP A 31 -8.78 5.30 15.12
C ASP A 31 -8.10 6.13 16.22
N GLU A 32 -8.86 7.02 16.86
CA GLU A 32 -8.35 8.01 17.83
C GLU A 32 -7.60 7.40 19.02
N SER A 33 -7.83 6.11 19.29
CA SER A 33 -7.16 5.37 20.37
C SER A 33 -5.82 4.74 19.94
N HIS A 34 -5.51 4.72 18.65
CA HIS A 34 -4.31 4.09 18.13
C HIS A 34 -3.17 5.12 17.97
N ASP A 35 -1.96 4.78 18.39
CA ASP A 35 -0.77 5.66 18.30
C ASP A 35 -0.49 6.21 16.89
N MET A 36 -0.90 5.50 15.84
CA MET A 36 -0.73 5.92 14.44
C MET A 36 -1.82 6.88 13.95
N TYR A 37 -2.76 7.29 14.81
CA TYR A 37 -3.83 8.20 14.42
C TYR A 37 -3.30 9.51 13.84
N TYR A 38 -2.27 10.08 14.47
CA TYR A 38 -1.70 11.39 14.13
C TYR A 38 -0.60 11.34 13.05
N THR A 39 -0.09 10.16 12.68
CA THR A 39 1.03 10.03 11.72
C THR A 39 0.61 10.29 10.26
N GLY A 40 -0.69 10.44 9.99
CA GLY A 40 -1.22 10.58 8.64
C GLY A 40 -1.25 9.29 7.81
N LEU A 41 -0.63 8.20 8.30
CA LEU A 41 -0.55 6.87 7.68
C LEU A 41 -1.94 6.38 7.26
N LYS A 42 -2.09 5.87 6.03
CA LYS A 42 -3.40 5.45 5.48
C LYS A 42 -3.64 3.95 5.61
N GLY A 43 -2.58 3.17 5.51
CA GLY A 43 -2.54 1.72 5.68
C GLY A 43 -1.11 1.26 5.96
N ARG A 44 -0.97 0.03 6.43
CA ARG A 44 0.31 -0.70 6.50
C ARG A 44 0.05 -2.19 6.65
N VAL A 45 0.75 -3.00 5.86
CA VAL A 45 0.92 -4.44 6.13
C VAL A 45 2.07 -4.64 7.11
N SER A 46 1.80 -5.30 8.24
CA SER A 46 2.80 -5.66 9.26
C SER A 46 2.94 -7.18 9.34
N VAL A 47 4.18 -7.64 9.26
CA VAL A 47 4.54 -9.07 9.17
C VAL A 47 5.57 -9.42 10.24
N SER A 48 5.11 -10.11 11.28
CA SER A 48 5.95 -10.72 12.31
C SER A 48 6.50 -12.08 11.86
N GLU A 49 7.41 -12.65 12.65
CA GLU A 49 7.97 -13.99 12.39
C GLU A 49 6.93 -15.11 12.46
N SER A 50 6.07 -15.02 13.46
CA SER A 50 4.99 -15.95 13.74
C SER A 50 3.70 -15.18 14.03
N GLY A 51 2.55 -15.86 14.02
CA GLY A 51 1.25 -15.24 14.27
C GLY A 51 0.53 -14.75 13.01
N PRO A 52 -0.55 -13.95 13.18
CA PRO A 52 -1.31 -13.40 12.06
C PRO A 52 -0.55 -12.29 11.32
N ILE A 53 -0.89 -12.09 10.05
CA ILE A 53 -0.49 -10.94 9.26
C ILE A 53 -1.44 -9.80 9.60
N GLN A 54 -0.90 -8.65 9.98
CA GLN A 54 -1.71 -7.50 10.38
C GLN A 54 -1.87 -6.54 9.19
N LEU A 55 -3.12 -6.25 8.82
CA LEU A 55 -3.44 -5.12 7.96
C LEU A 55 -3.94 -3.98 8.84
N ILE A 56 -3.07 -2.99 9.04
CA ILE A 56 -3.35 -1.81 9.85
C ILE A 56 -3.93 -0.74 8.94
N ILE A 57 -5.17 -0.30 9.15
CA ILE A 57 -5.86 0.55 8.17
C ILE A 57 -6.89 1.49 8.81
N ARG A 58 -7.14 2.64 8.18
CA ARG A 58 -8.19 3.58 8.62
C ARG A 58 -9.59 3.12 8.18
N LYS A 59 -10.60 3.37 9.01
CA LYS A 59 -12.02 3.14 8.66
C LYS A 59 -12.46 3.92 7.42
N LYS A 60 -11.89 5.13 7.20
CA LYS A 60 -12.12 5.97 6.02
C LYS A 60 -11.05 5.77 4.93
N CYS A 61 -10.65 4.53 4.68
CA CYS A 61 -9.65 4.20 3.65
C CYS A 61 -10.12 4.58 2.24
N SER A 62 -9.22 5.16 1.42
CA SER A 62 -9.50 5.40 0.00
C SER A 62 -9.36 4.10 -0.82
N LYS A 63 -9.93 4.08 -2.03
CA LYS A 63 -9.72 2.94 -2.96
C LYS A 63 -8.23 2.74 -3.26
N MET A 64 -7.50 3.83 -3.44
CA MET A 64 -6.06 3.81 -3.71
C MET A 64 -5.26 3.25 -2.53
N ALA A 65 -5.53 3.68 -1.30
CA ALA A 65 -4.85 3.16 -0.12
C ALA A 65 -5.15 1.66 0.09
N TRP A 66 -6.40 1.23 -0.13
CA TRP A 66 -6.73 -0.19 -0.11
C TRP A 66 -5.96 -0.98 -1.17
N PHE A 67 -5.89 -0.46 -2.40
CA PHE A 67 -5.15 -1.09 -3.49
C PHE A 67 -3.66 -1.21 -3.16
N HIS A 68 -3.04 -0.12 -2.68
CA HIS A 68 -1.65 -0.09 -2.23
C HIS A 68 -1.34 -1.24 -1.25
N GLU A 69 -2.11 -1.35 -0.16
CA GLU A 69 -1.88 -2.43 0.82
C GLU A 69 -2.13 -3.83 0.24
N ASN A 70 -3.06 -3.97 -0.71
CA ASN A 70 -3.28 -5.26 -1.37
C ASN A 70 -2.10 -5.67 -2.25
N VAL A 71 -1.40 -4.73 -2.89
CA VAL A 71 -0.19 -5.07 -3.64
C VAL A 71 0.89 -5.60 -2.69
N HIS A 72 1.07 -4.99 -1.52
CA HIS A 72 1.96 -5.52 -0.48
C HIS A 72 1.55 -6.90 0.03
N ILE A 73 0.25 -7.17 0.19
CA ILE A 73 -0.22 -8.52 0.50
C ILE A 73 0.12 -9.49 -0.64
N ASP A 74 -0.03 -9.09 -1.89
CA ASP A 74 0.26 -9.94 -3.04
C ASP A 74 1.75 -10.29 -3.11
N ASP A 75 2.62 -9.34 -2.82
CA ASP A 75 4.06 -9.58 -2.69
C ASP A 75 4.37 -10.54 -1.53
N LEU A 76 3.71 -10.37 -0.38
CA LEU A 76 3.84 -11.30 0.74
C LEU A 76 3.42 -12.72 0.35
N LEU A 77 2.32 -12.87 -0.39
CA LEU A 77 1.83 -14.18 -0.83
C LEU A 77 2.75 -14.85 -1.85
N LYS A 78 3.39 -14.07 -2.73
CA LYS A 78 4.36 -14.57 -3.72
C LYS A 78 5.68 -14.97 -3.07
N LEU A 79 6.22 -14.12 -2.20
CA LEU A 79 7.54 -14.28 -1.62
C LEU A 79 7.54 -15.23 -0.41
N GLY A 80 6.39 -15.34 0.27
CA GLY A 80 6.27 -15.96 1.57
C GLY A 80 6.81 -15.06 2.69
N ARG A 81 6.37 -15.36 3.92
CA ARG A 81 6.65 -14.54 5.11
C ARG A 81 8.12 -14.18 5.31
N LYS A 82 9.01 -15.17 5.25
CA LYS A 82 10.44 -14.99 5.53
C LYS A 82 11.08 -14.01 4.54
N ASN A 83 10.85 -14.22 3.26
CA ASN A 83 11.47 -13.39 2.21
C ASN A 83 10.83 -12.01 2.13
N TYR A 84 9.52 -11.90 2.34
CA TYR A 84 8.86 -10.60 2.42
C TYR A 84 9.43 -9.75 3.56
N ARG A 85 9.58 -10.32 4.76
CA ARG A 85 10.23 -9.61 5.89
C ARG A 85 11.65 -9.16 5.55
N LYS A 86 12.43 -10.02 4.89
CA LYS A 86 13.78 -9.69 4.43
C LYS A 86 13.75 -8.50 3.47
N MET A 87 12.84 -8.48 2.50
CA MET A 87 12.68 -7.35 1.59
C MET A 87 12.27 -6.06 2.30
N VAL A 88 11.31 -6.12 3.24
CA VAL A 88 10.91 -4.94 4.03
C VAL A 88 12.11 -4.35 4.80
N ALA A 89 13.02 -5.20 5.30
CA ALA A 89 14.19 -4.76 6.05
C ALA A 89 15.33 -4.23 5.16
N GLU A 90 15.59 -4.89 4.03
CA GLU A 90 16.79 -4.63 3.22
C GLU A 90 16.53 -3.75 2.00
N LYS A 91 15.35 -3.85 1.39
CA LYS A 91 14.98 -3.20 0.13
C LYS A 91 13.51 -2.78 0.10
N PRO A 92 13.04 -1.97 1.07
CA PRO A 92 11.64 -1.56 1.11
C PRO A 92 11.21 -0.75 -0.13
N TRP A 93 12.15 -0.06 -0.78
CA TRP A 93 11.90 0.68 -2.02
C TRP A 93 11.52 -0.23 -3.19
N ASP A 94 12.02 -1.47 -3.27
CA ASP A 94 11.63 -2.42 -4.32
C ASP A 94 10.14 -2.81 -4.18
N LEU A 95 9.65 -2.94 -2.95
CA LEU A 95 8.23 -3.19 -2.68
C LEU A 95 7.37 -1.98 -3.07
N GLU A 96 7.80 -0.77 -2.70
CA GLU A 96 7.09 0.47 -3.04
C GLU A 96 7.12 0.76 -4.55
N TRP A 97 8.19 0.37 -5.25
CA TRP A 97 8.25 0.43 -6.70
C TRP A 97 7.24 -0.50 -7.35
N ASN A 98 7.12 -1.74 -6.87
CA ASN A 98 6.10 -2.67 -7.37
C ASN A 98 4.68 -2.11 -7.14
N VAL A 99 4.42 -1.47 -5.99
CA VAL A 99 3.15 -0.76 -5.76
C VAL A 99 2.93 0.33 -6.81
N TRP A 100 3.95 1.14 -7.10
CA TRP A 100 3.86 2.16 -8.15
C TRP A 100 3.56 1.55 -9.53
N GLU A 101 4.26 0.48 -9.92
CA GLU A 101 4.04 -0.17 -11.22
C GLU A 101 2.60 -0.68 -11.36
N GLU A 102 2.04 -1.29 -10.31
CA GLU A 102 0.66 -1.76 -10.32
C GLU A 102 -0.37 -0.62 -10.34
N ILE A 103 -0.10 0.49 -9.64
CA ILE A 103 -0.92 1.71 -9.73
C ILE A 103 -0.86 2.27 -11.16
N TYR A 104 0.33 2.35 -11.75
CA TYR A 104 0.52 2.91 -13.07
C TYR A 104 -0.17 2.07 -14.16
N LYS A 105 -0.05 0.73 -14.10
CA LYS A 105 -0.78 -0.19 -15.00
C LYS A 105 -2.29 -0.01 -14.93
N THR A 106 -2.82 0.39 -13.78
CA THR A 106 -4.26 0.56 -13.54
C THR A 106 -4.70 2.02 -13.40
N LYS A 107 -3.85 2.97 -13.81
CA LYS A 107 -4.04 4.42 -13.58
C LYS A 107 -5.36 4.98 -14.10
N ASN A 108 -5.89 4.40 -15.17
CA ASN A 108 -7.18 4.79 -15.77
C ASN A 108 -8.41 4.53 -14.88
N LYS A 109 -8.26 3.74 -13.81
CA LYS A 109 -9.32 3.49 -12.82
C LYS A 109 -9.38 4.54 -11.70
N TYR A 110 -8.42 5.46 -11.66
CA TYR A 110 -8.25 6.45 -10.61
C TYR A 110 -8.31 7.86 -11.18
N ARG A 111 -8.63 8.83 -10.33
CA ARG A 111 -8.55 10.24 -10.73
C ARG A 111 -7.09 10.64 -10.89
N GLU A 112 -6.82 11.50 -11.84
CA GLU A 112 -5.47 12.01 -12.15
C GLU A 112 -4.73 12.51 -10.89
N LYS A 113 -5.40 13.29 -10.02
CA LYS A 113 -4.84 13.77 -8.75
C LYS A 113 -4.44 12.64 -7.78
N GLU A 114 -5.15 11.51 -7.79
CA GLU A 114 -4.82 10.35 -6.95
C GLU A 114 -3.58 9.64 -7.47
N VAL A 115 -3.44 9.52 -8.79
CA VAL A 115 -2.24 8.93 -9.43
C VAL A 115 -1.02 9.81 -9.23
N ILE A 116 -1.15 11.13 -9.42
CA ILE A 116 -0.09 12.11 -9.13
C ILE A 116 0.35 12.01 -7.66
N SER A 117 -0.60 11.96 -6.73
CA SER A 117 -0.28 11.85 -5.30
C SER A 117 0.45 10.55 -4.97
N ALA A 118 0.09 9.43 -5.59
CA ALA A 118 0.77 8.16 -5.40
C ALA A 118 2.22 8.20 -5.95
N TYR A 119 2.40 8.76 -7.14
CA TYR A 119 3.72 8.93 -7.74
C TYR A 119 4.64 9.83 -6.89
N LYS A 120 4.13 10.98 -6.43
CA LYS A 120 4.86 11.88 -5.51
C LYS A 120 5.26 11.17 -4.21
N TYR A 121 4.39 10.32 -3.67
CA TYR A 121 4.69 9.52 -2.48
C TYR A 121 5.86 8.57 -2.73
N VAL A 122 5.84 7.78 -3.81
CA VAL A 122 6.91 6.81 -4.09
C VAL A 122 8.23 7.52 -4.43
N LYS A 123 8.20 8.61 -5.19
CA LYS A 123 9.38 9.46 -5.45
C LYS A 123 10.02 9.92 -4.14
N LYS A 124 9.22 10.50 -3.24
CA LYS A 124 9.68 10.93 -1.91
C LYS A 124 10.20 9.75 -1.07
N PHE A 125 9.56 8.59 -1.14
CA PHE A 125 10.00 7.41 -0.41
C PHE A 125 11.40 6.98 -0.85
N PHE A 126 11.67 6.97 -2.16
CA PHE A 126 12.99 6.67 -2.70
C PHE A 126 14.05 7.69 -2.26
N GLU A 127 13.73 8.99 -2.33
CA GLU A 127 14.60 10.07 -1.85
C GLU A 127 14.96 9.90 -0.37
N GLN A 128 13.98 9.61 0.48
CA GLN A 128 14.18 9.40 1.92
C GLN A 128 15.03 8.17 2.26
N ASN A 129 15.09 7.19 1.36
CA ASN A 129 15.91 5.99 1.50
C ASN A 129 17.26 6.09 0.74
N ASN A 130 17.63 7.28 0.25
CA ASN A 130 18.83 7.53 -0.54
C ASN A 130 18.96 6.58 -1.75
N GLN A 131 17.83 6.26 -2.39
CA GLN A 131 17.80 5.38 -3.56
C GLN A 131 17.56 6.17 -4.84
N PRO A 132 18.17 5.77 -5.97
CA PRO A 132 17.88 6.36 -7.26
C PRO A 132 16.43 6.04 -7.66
N PHE A 133 15.68 7.07 -8.03
CA PHE A 133 14.30 6.94 -8.51
C PHE A 133 14.27 7.05 -10.04
N LEU A 134 13.64 6.08 -10.70
CA LEU A 134 13.43 6.13 -12.14
C LEU A 134 12.23 7.03 -12.46
N GLU A 135 12.51 8.24 -12.92
CA GLU A 135 11.46 9.20 -13.27
C GLU A 135 10.60 8.71 -14.43
N ASN A 136 9.29 8.94 -14.31
CA ASN A 136 8.33 8.70 -15.36
C ASN A 136 7.96 10.03 -16.05
N PRO A 137 8.37 10.27 -17.31
CA PRO A 137 8.15 11.54 -18.00
C PRO A 137 6.68 11.96 -18.12
N GLU A 138 5.76 11.00 -18.25
CA GLU A 138 4.31 11.28 -18.29
C GLU A 138 3.87 11.88 -16.95
N MET A 139 4.32 11.29 -15.84
CA MET A 139 3.96 11.74 -14.50
C MET A 139 4.62 13.07 -14.13
N GLU A 140 5.89 13.29 -14.50
CA GLU A 140 6.57 14.58 -14.27
C GLU A 140 5.85 15.71 -15.02
N LYS A 141 5.43 15.48 -16.27
CA LYS A 141 4.64 16.45 -17.03
C LYS A 141 3.28 16.73 -16.39
N LEU A 142 2.60 15.69 -15.89
CA LEU A 142 1.33 15.84 -15.17
C LEU A 142 1.51 16.62 -13.86
N ILE A 143 2.62 16.43 -13.12
CA ILE A 143 2.91 17.21 -11.92
C ILE A 143 3.01 18.70 -12.24
N LEU A 144 3.76 19.06 -13.29
CA LEU A 144 3.94 20.46 -13.70
C LEU A 144 2.62 21.12 -14.09
N LYS A 145 1.74 20.39 -14.78
CA LYS A 145 0.40 20.88 -15.17
C LYS A 145 -0.50 21.21 -13.97
N HIS A 146 -0.28 20.57 -12.81
CA HIS A 146 -1.06 20.78 -11.58
C HIS A 146 -0.28 21.57 -10.51
N ALA A 147 0.80 22.24 -10.90
CA ALA A 147 1.60 23.07 -10.00
C ALA A 147 1.05 24.50 -9.84
N ASP A 148 0.02 24.86 -10.62
CA ASP A 148 -0.72 26.12 -10.55
C ASP A 148 -1.88 26.10 -9.53
#